data_AF-A0A8D0GJM1-F1
#
_entry.id   AF-A0A8D0GJM1-F1
#
_cell.length_a   1.000
_cell.length_b   1.000
_cell.length_c   1.000
_cell.angle_alpha   90.00
_cell.angle_beta   90.00
_cell.angle_gamma   90.00
#
_symmetry.space_group_name_H-M   'P 1'
#
loop_
_entity.id
_entity.type
_entity.pdbx_description
1 polymer ?
#
loop_
_entity_poly.entity_id
_entity_poly.type
_entity_poly.pdbx_seq_one_letter_code
_entity_poly.pdbx_strand_id
1 'polypeptide(L)' 'QTLPVEGGSRSVTVPNLAPSRRYKFNLYGISGRKRLGPVSADAITAPLPTEAPAEPSL' A
#
# COMPACT_ATOMS: atom_id res chain seq x y z
N GLN A 1 -10.21 -2.57 1.71
CA GLN A 1 -9.91 -3.15 0.38
C GLN A 1 -9.16 -4.46 0.59
N THR A 2 -9.36 -5.43 -0.30
CA THR A 2 -8.62 -6.69 -0.32
C THR A 2 -7.99 -6.85 -1.69
N LEU A 3 -6.74 -7.33 -1.73
CA LEU A 3 -6.03 -7.63 -2.96
C LEU A 3 -5.59 -9.10 -2.91
N PRO A 4 -6.04 -9.96 -3.84
CA PRO A 4 -5.54 -11.32 -3.93
C PRO A 4 -4.06 -11.29 -4.33
N VAL A 5 -3.27 -12.16 -3.71
CA VAL A 5 -1.83 -12.30 -3.98
C VAL A 5 -1.58 -13.76 -4.33
N GLU A 6 -0.83 -14.00 -5.41
CA GLU A 6 -0.45 -15.34 -5.81
C GLU A 6 0.51 -15.95 -4.78
N GLY A 7 0.37 -17.25 -4.48
CA GLY A 7 1.12 -17.91 -3.41
C GLY A 7 2.65 -17.88 -3.57
N GLY A 8 3.17 -17.74 -4.79
CA GLY A 8 4.60 -17.58 -5.06
C GLY A 8 5.11 -16.14 -4.98
N SER A 9 4.22 -15.14 -4.88
CA SER A 9 4.58 -13.73 -4.89
C SER A 9 5.19 -13.29 -3.55
N ARG A 10 6.24 -12.49 -3.62
CA ARG A 10 6.91 -11.89 -2.44
C ARG A 10 6.58 -10.41 -2.22
N SER A 11 6.00 -9.76 -3.24
CA SER A 11 5.66 -8.33 -3.23
C SER A 11 4.34 -8.08 -3.98
N VAL A 12 3.61 -7.04 -3.58
CA VAL A 12 2.39 -6.57 -4.25
C VAL A 12 2.27 -5.06 -4.12
N THR A 13 1.75 -4.39 -5.14
CA THR A 13 1.47 -2.95 -5.12
C THR A 13 0.02 -2.70 -4.72
N VAL A 14 -0.20 -1.79 -3.75
CA VAL A 14 -1.53 -1.34 -3.35
C VAL A 14 -1.82 0.03 -3.97
N PRO A 15 -2.67 0.12 -5.00
CA PRO A 15 -2.97 1.41 -5.65
C PRO A 15 -3.96 2.24 -4.82
N ASN A 16 -4.11 3.51 -5.20
CA ASN A 16 -5.18 4.41 -4.73
C ASN A 16 -5.17 4.69 -3.22
N LEU A 17 -3.98 4.73 -2.60
CA LEU A 17 -3.84 5.21 -1.23
C LEU A 17 -3.88 6.74 -1.21
N ALA A 18 -4.58 7.30 -0.23
CA ALA A 18 -4.61 8.74 -0.01
C ALA A 18 -3.23 9.23 0.46
N PRO A 19 -2.78 10.42 0.04
CA PRO A 19 -1.53 11.03 0.51
C PRO A 19 -1.59 11.37 2.00
N SER A 20 -0.42 11.46 2.65
CA SER A 20 -0.28 11.85 4.07
C SER A 20 -1.15 11.06 5.05
N ARG A 21 -1.40 9.78 4.76
CA ARG A 21 -2.35 8.96 5.51
C ARG A 21 -1.69 7.71 6.05
N ARG A 22 -1.99 7.41 7.32
CA ARG A 22 -1.55 6.18 7.98
C ARG A 22 -2.45 5.01 7.57
N TYR A 23 -1.82 3.91 7.22
CA TYR A 23 -2.46 2.64 6.88
C TYR A 23 -1.85 1.51 7.68
N LYS A 24 -2.70 0.54 8.04
CA LYS A 24 -2.31 -0.77 8.55
C LYS A 24 -2.67 -1.84 7.53
N PHE A 25 -1.67 -2.53 7.02
CA PHE A 25 -1.81 -3.65 6.09
C PHE A 25 -1.82 -4.96 6.87
N ASN A 26 -2.68 -5.89 6.47
CA ASN A 26 -2.77 -7.22 7.04
C ASN A 26 -2.65 -8.25 5.92
N LEU A 27 -1.61 -9.06 5.96
CA LEU A 27 -1.39 -10.17 5.04
C LEU A 27 -1.87 -11.48 5.68
N TYR A 28 -2.74 -12.19 4.98
CA TYR A 28 -3.24 -13.49 5.40
C TYR A 28 -2.78 -14.57 4.42
N GLY A 29 -2.29 -15.69 4.94
CA GLY A 29 -2.05 -16.90 4.15
C GLY A 29 -3.34 -17.66 3.95
N ILE A 30 -3.54 -18.28 2.78
CA ILE A 30 -4.69 -19.14 2.50
C ILE A 30 -4.17 -20.55 2.19
N SER A 31 -4.71 -21.55 2.89
CA SER A 31 -4.41 -22.97 2.66
C SER A 31 -5.71 -23.75 2.61
N GLY A 32 -6.07 -24.25 1.43
CA GLY A 32 -7.39 -24.81 1.17
C GLY A 32 -8.49 -23.80 1.49
N ARG A 33 -9.37 -24.13 2.45
CA ARG A 33 -10.45 -23.25 2.94
C ARG A 33 -10.09 -22.48 4.22
N LYS A 34 -8.85 -22.59 4.70
CA LYS A 34 -8.41 -21.99 5.96
C LYS A 34 -7.64 -20.70 5.70
N ARG A 35 -7.96 -19.67 6.51
CA ARG A 35 -7.19 -18.43 6.61
C ARG A 35 -6.17 -18.52 7.75
N LEU A 36 -4.94 -18.11 7.48
CA LEU A 36 -3.81 -18.09 8.39
C LEU A 36 -3.33 -16.65 8.58
N GLY A 37 -2.84 -16.30 9.78
CA GLY A 37 -2.38 -14.93 10.08
C GLY A 37 -3.50 -13.99 10.55
N PRO A 38 -3.19 -12.69 10.76
CA PRO A 38 -2.37 -11.90 9.84
C PRO A 38 -0.92 -11.64 10.27
N VAL A 39 -0.09 -11.33 9.28
CA VAL A 39 1.11 -10.49 9.48
C VAL A 39 0.72 -9.05 9.22
N SER A 40 1.04 -8.13 10.12
CA SER A 40 0.68 -6.71 9.99
C SER A 40 1.89 -5.83 9.67
N ALA A 41 1.65 -4.75 8.92
CA ALA A 41 2.61 -3.69 8.70
C ALA A 41 1.91 -2.32 8.73
N ASP A 42 2.50 -1.35 9.44
CA ASP A 42 2.01 0.02 9.50
C ASP A 42 2.89 0.93 8.63
N ALA A 43 2.28 1.81 7.84
CA ALA A 43 2.99 2.77 7.00
C ALA A 43 2.21 4.09 6.86
N ILE A 44 2.92 5.15 6.52
CA ILE A 44 2.35 6.47 6.18
C ILE A 44 2.71 6.77 4.73
N THR A 45 1.72 7.15 3.93
CA THR A 45 1.94 7.59 2.55
C THR A 45 2.56 8.99 2.52
N ALA A 46 3.38 9.24 1.50
CA ALA A 46 3.93 10.57 1.26
C ALA A 46 2.82 11.60 0.98
N PRO A 47 3.07 12.90 1.26
CA PRO A 47 2.21 13.98 0.77
C PRO A 47 2.21 14.03 -0.76
N LEU A 48 1.22 14.71 -1.34
CA LEU A 48 1.27 15.04 -2.76
C LEU A 48 2.47 15.96 -3.01
N PRO A 49 3.15 15.82 -4.16
CA PRO A 49 4.13 16.81 -4.59
C PRO A 49 3.44 18.18 -4.57
N THR A 50 3.98 19.11 -3.78
CA THR A 50 3.64 20.51 -3.95
C THR A 50 4.27 20.92 -5.27
N GLU A 51 3.47 21.38 -6.23
CA GLU A 51 3.99 21.99 -7.45
C GLU A 51 4.97 23.08 -7.01
N ALA A 52 6.25 22.91 -7.36
CA ALA A 52 7.22 23.98 -7.12
C ALA A 52 6.66 25.23 -7.82
N PRO A 53 6.74 26.43 -7.21
CA PRO A 53 6.34 27.64 -7.89
C PRO A 53 7.00 27.64 -9.26
N ALA A 54 6.22 27.74 -10.33
CA ALA A 54 6.78 27.85 -11.67
C ALA A 54 7.78 29.01 -11.63
N GLU A 55 9.08 28.71 -11.72
CA GLU A 55 10.08 29.75 -11.84
C GLU A 55 9.70 30.55 -13.09
N PRO A 56 9.47 31.87 -12.98
CA PRO A 56 9.15 32.67 -14.15
C PRO A 56 10.35 32.59 -15.09
N SER A 57 10.13 31.99 -16.26
CA SER A 57 11.10 32.03 -17.35
C SER A 57 11.34 33.49 -17.73
N LEU A 58 12.60 33.93 -17.59
CA LEU A 58 13.08 35.25 -18.06
C LEU A 58 13.29 35.25 -19.57
#